data_AF-A0A948Z9W2-F1
#
_entry.id   AF-A0A948Z9W2-F1
#
_cell.length_a   1.000
_cell.length_b   1.000
_cell.length_c   1.000
_cell.angle_alpha   90.00
_cell.angle_beta   90.00
_cell.angle_gamma   90.00
#
_symmetry.space_group_name_H-M   'P 1'
#
loop_
_entity.id
_entity.type
_entity.pdbx_description
1 polymer ?
#
loop_
_entity_poly.entity_id
_entity_poly.type
_entity_poly.pdbx_seq_one_letter_code
_entity_poly.pdbx_strand_id
1 'polypeptide(L)'
;MNSNIREVFEAGRDVLRITFIEPVATGRPKPGQWPFGLRPVGWAAAAIFALLVVATLAAEPLRHNDVLVASTVSGQTLPALTIPILLTAVVLSFSMALTAALHAPWWLRIGLMIIGAMAALSFTVMVVTTPAQQLVAVTGLLGVLVFILIRAFRSYAWWEFPVMMALLTWALLVPWGLPSAASFGVDLRPIALEGGFSSLMVLTLPAIMVAGFAPAQVVVTGAQAIANRPVSRGLFWTVFAIAIIGLAVTTVVLFLGDNAPTAMSLLVSLGRLMLTAGVVALLLRRARASRPPDPAAMPEAWSGWVYPIAAGVTGSVLLSYVAIMFVVVLQTAPAGPVVDPLLWFFRLFYENDANAAWRALMAIVVFVAAWKFAGRRRLTEAIMLGAFGVTALASTIPAIPSMEVLLKGSVETMGLIAVTVALVATVVHLTRRRFDRGRATGVLTVVFLNLLYPHRDILSDPLTTALTLAPAAMLVFGLAWRVMTEAQVTYESSPRYPQSTRVLLFMANSLLATTGVALVALSRATGTLIDNSMWAGLGDTLLGEPLYVAGLVTGLWLMLRPRGAGEVSEQLTDERYDSEEVAAEEAAEAAAAAEMAPGWSPNIAPPDPPQMWPPPPPGKNG
;
A
#
# COMPACT_ATOMS: atom_id res chain seq x y z
N MET A 1 -13.86 -41.05 -10.69
CA MET A 1 -13.30 -39.70 -10.94
C MET A 1 -11.79 -39.89 -11.15
N ASN A 2 -11.24 -39.55 -12.31
CA ASN A 2 -9.85 -39.86 -12.66
C ASN A 2 -8.86 -39.25 -11.67
N SER A 3 -7.83 -40.00 -11.31
CA SER A 3 -6.79 -39.63 -10.31
C SER A 3 -6.18 -38.25 -10.55
N ASN A 4 -5.98 -37.88 -11.81
CA ASN A 4 -5.39 -36.60 -12.24
C ASN A 4 -6.35 -35.42 -12.04
N ILE A 5 -7.66 -35.64 -12.16
CA ILE A 5 -8.67 -34.59 -11.93
C ILE A 5 -8.71 -34.23 -10.45
N ARG A 6 -8.54 -35.23 -9.57
CA ARG A 6 -8.47 -35.02 -8.12
C ARG A 6 -7.23 -34.23 -7.72
N GLU A 7 -6.07 -34.57 -8.29
CA GLU A 7 -4.81 -33.85 -8.05
C GLU A 7 -4.88 -32.38 -8.50
N VAL A 8 -5.45 -32.12 -9.68
CA VAL A 8 -5.71 -30.76 -10.18
C VAL A 8 -6.65 -29.99 -9.25
N PHE A 9 -7.71 -30.65 -8.75
CA PHE A 9 -8.66 -30.01 -7.86
C PHE A 9 -8.05 -29.69 -6.49
N GLU A 10 -7.27 -30.61 -5.92
CA GLU A 10 -6.56 -30.40 -4.65
C GLU A 10 -5.52 -29.28 -4.78
N ALA A 11 -4.68 -29.32 -5.82
CA ALA A 11 -3.72 -28.25 -6.10
C ALA A 11 -4.41 -26.90 -6.34
N GLY A 12 -5.51 -26.87 -7.10
CA GLY A 12 -6.29 -25.65 -7.34
C GLY A 12 -6.93 -25.08 -6.08
N ARG A 13 -7.52 -25.94 -5.24
CA ARG A 13 -8.09 -25.55 -3.94
C ARG A 13 -7.03 -24.93 -3.04
N ASP A 14 -5.83 -25.51 -3.00
CA ASP A 14 -4.78 -25.05 -2.10
C ASP A 14 -4.14 -23.74 -2.60
N VAL A 15 -4.02 -23.55 -3.92
CA VAL A 15 -3.64 -22.24 -4.51
C VAL A 15 -4.66 -21.17 -4.15
N LEU A 16 -5.96 -21.46 -4.26
CA LEU A 16 -7.02 -20.52 -3.84
C LEU A 16 -6.96 -20.23 -2.34
N ARG A 17 -6.65 -21.25 -1.52
CA ARG A 17 -6.50 -21.08 -0.08
C ARG A 17 -5.35 -20.14 0.27
N ILE A 18 -4.15 -20.37 -0.28
CA ILE A 18 -2.96 -19.53 -0.03
C ILE A 18 -3.18 -18.11 -0.57
N THR A 19 -3.79 -17.99 -1.75
CA THR A 19 -3.92 -16.69 -2.43
C THR A 19 -5.03 -15.83 -1.82
N PHE A 20 -6.16 -16.44 -1.42
CA PHE A 20 -7.35 -15.69 -0.99
C PHE A 20 -7.74 -15.88 0.47
N ILE A 21 -7.63 -17.09 1.00
CA ILE A 21 -8.21 -17.42 2.32
C ILE A 21 -7.22 -17.13 3.45
N GLU A 22 -5.98 -17.58 3.32
CA GLU A 22 -4.96 -17.45 4.36
C GLU A 22 -4.57 -16.00 4.66
N PRO A 23 -4.41 -15.09 3.66
CA PRO A 23 -4.16 -13.68 3.92
C PRO A 23 -5.30 -13.03 4.72
N VAL A 24 -6.56 -13.40 4.44
CA VAL A 24 -7.72 -12.88 5.17
C VAL A 24 -7.81 -13.49 6.56
N ALA A 25 -7.57 -14.79 6.69
CA ALA A 25 -7.66 -15.49 7.98
C ALA A 25 -6.63 -14.96 9.00
N THR A 26 -5.40 -14.71 8.54
CA THR A 26 -4.29 -14.20 9.37
C THR A 26 -4.36 -12.67 9.53
N GLY A 27 -4.78 -11.97 8.48
CA GLY A 27 -4.69 -10.52 8.34
C GLY A 27 -5.90 -9.70 8.80
N ARG A 28 -7.06 -10.30 9.05
CA ARG A 28 -8.30 -9.57 9.37
C ARG A 28 -8.29 -8.84 10.72
N PRO A 29 -8.97 -7.69 10.85
CA PRO A 29 -9.10 -6.99 12.12
C PRO A 29 -9.63 -7.90 13.24
N LYS A 30 -9.08 -7.76 14.45
CA LYS A 30 -9.51 -8.51 15.65
C LYS A 30 -10.11 -7.58 16.71
N PRO A 31 -11.37 -7.10 16.54
CA PRO A 31 -12.01 -6.20 17.49
C PRO A 31 -12.06 -6.76 18.92
N GLY A 32 -12.11 -8.09 19.05
CA GLY A 32 -12.03 -8.80 20.32
C GLY A 32 -10.81 -8.44 21.16
N GLN A 33 -9.69 -8.07 20.53
CA GLN A 33 -8.41 -7.80 21.18
C GLN A 33 -8.10 -6.31 21.34
N TRP A 34 -9.01 -5.42 20.93
CA TRP A 34 -8.77 -3.99 20.99
C TRP A 34 -9.00 -3.40 22.38
N PRO A 35 -8.32 -2.27 22.70
CA PRO A 35 -8.58 -1.49 23.90
C PRO A 35 -10.06 -1.12 24.06
N PHE A 36 -10.49 -1.03 25.31
CA PHE A 36 -11.87 -0.68 25.66
C PHE A 36 -12.30 0.64 24.98
N GLY A 37 -13.50 0.63 24.40
CA GLY A 37 -14.07 1.78 23.69
C GLY A 37 -13.79 1.84 22.18
N LEU A 38 -12.81 1.08 21.65
CA LEU A 38 -12.53 1.10 20.20
C LEU A 38 -13.43 0.18 19.38
N ARG A 39 -14.04 -0.85 19.98
CA ARG A 39 -14.97 -1.73 19.26
C ARG A 39 -16.16 -0.98 18.66
N PRO A 40 -16.89 -0.11 19.39
CA PRO A 40 -17.95 0.70 18.80
C PRO A 40 -17.46 1.62 17.68
N VAL A 41 -16.27 2.21 17.84
CA VAL A 41 -15.66 3.07 16.81
C VAL A 41 -15.39 2.29 15.53
N GLY A 42 -14.85 1.07 15.65
CA GLY A 42 -14.61 0.21 14.49
C GLY A 42 -15.88 -0.28 13.82
N TRP A 43 -16.95 -0.55 14.57
CA TRP A 43 -18.26 -0.86 13.96
C TRP A 43 -18.83 0.33 13.20
N ALA A 44 -18.74 1.54 13.76
CA ALA A 44 -19.16 2.76 13.07
C ALA A 44 -18.33 2.99 11.80
N ALA A 45 -17.01 2.85 11.89
CA ALA A 45 -16.12 2.99 10.74
C ALA A 45 -16.40 1.93 9.66
N ALA A 46 -16.63 0.68 10.05
CA ALA A 46 -16.97 -0.40 9.11
C ALA A 46 -18.33 -0.19 8.44
N ALA A 47 -19.34 0.30 9.18
CA ALA A 47 -20.65 0.62 8.63
C ALA A 47 -20.56 1.74 7.58
N ILE A 48 -19.86 2.84 7.91
CA ILE A 48 -19.65 3.94 6.96
C ILE A 48 -18.79 3.49 5.78
N PHE A 49 -17.74 2.69 6.00
CA PHE A 49 -16.94 2.10 4.93
C PHE A 49 -17.83 1.30 3.95
N ALA A 50 -18.68 0.41 4.46
CA ALA A 50 -19.60 -0.36 3.63
C ALA A 50 -20.58 0.53 2.86
N LEU A 51 -21.13 1.57 3.50
CA LEU A 51 -22.00 2.55 2.83
C LEU A 51 -21.27 3.32 1.73
N LEU A 52 -20.01 3.70 1.93
CA LEU A 52 -19.20 4.37 0.91
C LEU A 52 -18.88 3.45 -0.27
N VAL A 53 -18.60 2.18 -0.01
CA VAL A 53 -18.41 1.16 -1.06
C VAL A 53 -19.69 1.03 -1.89
N VAL A 54 -20.84 0.87 -1.23
CA VAL A 54 -22.14 0.80 -1.92
C VAL A 54 -22.42 2.08 -2.71
N ALA A 55 -22.17 3.25 -2.14
CA ALA A 55 -22.37 4.53 -2.82
C ALA A 55 -21.44 4.70 -4.03
N THR A 56 -20.21 4.17 -3.96
CA THR A 56 -19.24 4.18 -5.07
C THR A 56 -19.71 3.30 -6.22
N LEU A 57 -20.13 2.06 -5.92
CA LEU A 57 -20.65 1.13 -6.92
C LEU A 57 -21.99 1.59 -7.51
N ALA A 58 -22.82 2.25 -6.69
CA ALA A 58 -24.09 2.84 -7.10
C ALA A 58 -23.96 4.29 -7.59
N ALA A 59 -22.75 4.79 -7.90
CA ALA A 59 -22.56 6.20 -8.23
C ALA A 59 -23.38 6.64 -9.45
N GLU A 60 -23.42 5.82 -10.51
CA GLU A 60 -24.24 6.11 -11.69
C GLU A 60 -25.75 6.14 -11.39
N PRO A 61 -26.37 5.11 -10.81
CA PRO A 61 -27.80 5.16 -10.50
C PRO A 61 -28.16 6.25 -9.48
N LEU A 62 -27.30 6.53 -8.51
CA LEU A 62 -27.52 7.63 -7.56
C LEU A 62 -27.54 8.99 -8.27
N ARG A 63 -26.60 9.23 -9.18
CA ARG A 63 -26.57 10.47 -9.97
C ARG A 63 -27.75 10.60 -10.93
N HIS A 64 -28.28 9.50 -11.44
CA HIS A 64 -29.42 9.53 -12.36
C HIS A 64 -30.75 9.82 -11.65
N ASN A 65 -30.91 9.34 -10.41
CA ASN A 65 -32.19 9.37 -9.70
C ASN A 65 -32.28 10.42 -8.58
N ASP A 66 -31.18 11.06 -8.19
CA ASP A 66 -31.13 12.04 -7.09
C ASP A 66 -30.92 13.48 -7.59
N VAL A 67 -31.19 14.45 -6.72
CA VAL A 67 -30.93 15.87 -6.98
C VAL A 67 -29.43 16.13 -6.90
N LEU A 68 -28.87 16.71 -7.97
CA LEU A 68 -27.46 17.06 -8.04
C LEU A 68 -27.20 18.45 -7.48
N VAL A 69 -26.28 18.55 -6.54
CA VAL A 69 -25.81 19.80 -5.95
C VAL A 69 -24.43 20.14 -6.52
N ALA A 70 -24.27 21.33 -7.07
CA ALA A 70 -23.03 21.77 -7.70
C ALA A 70 -22.09 22.51 -6.72
N SER A 71 -20.80 22.23 -6.80
CA SER A 71 -19.75 23.08 -6.23
C SER A 71 -19.61 24.33 -7.08
N THR A 72 -19.69 25.51 -6.47
CA THR A 72 -19.51 26.79 -7.20
C THR A 72 -18.05 27.10 -7.53
N VAL A 73 -17.10 26.30 -7.02
CA VAL A 73 -15.66 26.46 -7.29
C VAL A 73 -15.23 25.57 -8.45
N SER A 74 -15.58 24.28 -8.41
CA SER A 74 -15.13 23.29 -9.38
C SER A 74 -16.14 23.04 -10.52
N GLY A 75 -17.41 23.40 -10.33
CA GLY A 75 -18.52 23.02 -11.21
C GLY A 75 -18.91 21.53 -11.10
N GLN A 76 -18.23 20.75 -10.25
CA GLN A 76 -18.57 19.34 -10.05
C GLN A 76 -19.88 19.21 -9.29
N THR A 77 -20.59 18.10 -9.52
CA THR A 77 -21.93 17.87 -8.97
C THR A 77 -21.96 16.60 -8.15
N LEU A 78 -22.61 16.64 -6.99
CA LEU A 78 -22.79 15.50 -6.09
C LEU A 78 -24.28 15.19 -5.88
N PRO A 79 -24.69 13.91 -5.79
CA PRO A 79 -26.02 13.54 -5.32
C PRO A 79 -26.27 14.03 -3.89
N ALA A 80 -27.36 14.76 -3.67
CA ALA A 80 -27.72 15.35 -2.38
C ALA A 80 -27.75 14.32 -1.23
N LEU A 81 -28.21 13.09 -1.50
CA LEU A 81 -28.30 11.99 -0.53
C LEU A 81 -26.93 11.54 -0.01
N THR A 82 -25.86 11.73 -0.80
CA THR A 82 -24.52 11.25 -0.45
C THR A 82 -23.71 12.25 0.37
N ILE A 83 -24.06 13.54 0.33
CA ILE A 83 -23.37 14.61 1.06
C ILE A 83 -23.27 14.32 2.57
N PRO A 84 -24.35 13.94 3.29
CA PRO A 84 -24.26 13.64 4.72
C PRO A 84 -23.35 12.45 5.03
N ILE A 85 -23.35 11.42 4.18
CA ILE A 85 -22.51 10.22 4.34
C ILE A 85 -21.04 10.61 4.19
N LEU A 86 -20.70 11.39 3.16
CA LEU A 86 -19.35 11.90 2.92
C LEU A 86 -18.87 12.79 4.07
N LEU A 87 -19.69 13.74 4.53
CA LEU A 87 -19.35 14.61 5.67
C LEU A 87 -19.11 13.81 6.94
N THR A 88 -19.98 12.83 7.23
CA THR A 88 -19.83 11.96 8.40
C THR A 88 -18.53 11.16 8.31
N ALA A 89 -18.21 10.62 7.13
CA ALA A 89 -16.98 9.86 6.91
C ALA A 89 -15.72 10.71 7.11
N VAL A 90 -15.72 11.95 6.61
CA VAL A 90 -14.60 12.89 6.80
C VAL A 90 -14.44 13.22 8.27
N VAL A 91 -15.50 13.64 8.97
CA VAL A 91 -15.44 14.00 10.39
C VAL A 91 -15.03 12.80 11.25
N LEU A 92 -15.57 11.61 10.96
CA LEU A 92 -15.22 10.39 11.70
C LEU A 92 -13.75 10.01 11.50
N SER A 93 -13.28 10.00 10.26
CA SER A 93 -11.87 9.72 9.93
C SER A 93 -10.93 10.72 10.60
N PHE A 94 -11.31 11.99 10.59
CA PHE A 94 -10.51 13.06 11.14
C PHE A 94 -10.44 12.99 12.68
N SER A 95 -11.57 12.65 13.31
CA SER A 95 -11.65 12.39 14.75
C SER A 95 -10.77 11.22 15.17
N MET A 96 -10.76 10.13 14.39
CA MET A 96 -9.88 8.99 14.65
C MET A 96 -8.39 9.37 14.50
N ALA A 97 -8.03 10.12 13.45
CA ALA A 97 -6.66 10.57 13.22
C ALA A 97 -6.14 11.48 14.35
N LEU A 98 -6.91 12.49 14.77
CA LEU A 98 -6.50 13.38 15.86
C LEU A 98 -6.52 12.70 17.23
N THR A 99 -7.45 11.77 17.47
CA THR A 99 -7.42 10.96 18.69
C THR A 99 -6.16 10.09 18.72
N ALA A 100 -5.74 9.54 17.58
CA ALA A 100 -4.48 8.80 17.51
C ALA A 100 -3.25 9.68 17.78
N ALA A 101 -3.29 10.95 17.32
CA ALA A 101 -2.21 11.92 17.52
C ALA A 101 -1.91 12.20 19.00
N LEU A 102 -2.90 12.05 19.90
CA LEU A 102 -2.72 12.19 21.35
C LEU A 102 -1.60 11.32 21.89
N HIS A 103 -1.54 10.07 21.43
CA HIS A 103 -0.62 9.05 21.95
C HIS A 103 0.48 8.66 20.95
N ALA A 104 0.54 9.35 19.82
CA ALA A 104 1.56 9.21 18.80
C ALA A 104 2.90 9.84 19.23
N PRO A 105 4.04 9.41 18.64
CA PRO A 105 5.31 10.11 18.86
C PRO A 105 5.22 11.56 18.37
N TRP A 106 6.01 12.44 18.97
CA TRP A 106 5.92 13.90 18.78
C TRP A 106 5.90 14.33 17.31
N TRP A 107 6.70 13.70 16.45
CA TRP A 107 6.77 14.05 15.02
C TRP A 107 5.48 13.68 14.28
N LEU A 108 4.89 12.51 14.59
CA LEU A 108 3.63 12.07 13.97
C LEU A 108 2.47 12.90 14.49
N ARG A 109 2.51 13.26 15.79
CA ARG A 109 1.55 14.19 16.39
C ARG A 109 1.57 15.54 15.67
N ILE A 110 2.75 16.14 15.49
CA ILE A 110 2.88 17.42 14.77
C ILE A 110 2.36 17.27 13.33
N GLY A 111 2.74 16.21 12.62
CA GLY A 111 2.25 15.97 11.25
C GLY A 111 0.73 15.87 11.18
N LEU A 112 0.10 15.07 12.05
CA LEU A 112 -1.36 14.92 12.12
C LEU A 112 -2.06 16.22 12.53
N MET A 113 -1.43 17.01 13.41
CA MET A 113 -1.95 18.33 13.80
C MET A 113 -1.86 19.34 12.65
N ILE A 114 -0.76 19.36 11.89
CA ILE A 114 -0.61 20.25 10.72
C ILE A 114 -1.66 19.88 9.67
N ILE A 115 -1.75 18.60 9.30
CA ILE A 115 -2.75 18.13 8.33
C ILE A 115 -4.16 18.45 8.84
N GLY A 116 -4.40 18.25 10.12
CA GLY A 116 -5.69 18.55 10.72
C GLY A 116 -6.03 20.04 10.73
N ALA A 117 -5.07 20.89 11.07
CA ALA A 117 -5.25 22.33 11.01
C ALA A 117 -5.53 22.79 9.57
N MET A 118 -4.81 22.25 8.58
CA MET A 118 -5.06 22.53 7.16
C MET A 118 -6.47 22.11 6.73
N ALA A 119 -6.89 20.89 7.07
CA ALA A 119 -8.24 20.41 6.77
C ALA A 119 -9.31 21.28 7.42
N ALA A 120 -9.15 21.60 8.70
CA ALA A 120 -10.06 22.46 9.43
C ALA A 120 -10.13 23.87 8.84
N LEU A 121 -9.00 24.45 8.45
CA LEU A 121 -8.95 25.74 7.77
C LEU A 121 -9.71 25.68 6.44
N SER A 122 -9.51 24.65 5.62
CA SER A 122 -10.23 24.50 4.35
C SER A 122 -11.75 24.33 4.52
N PHE A 123 -12.19 23.64 5.59
CA PHE A 123 -13.61 23.53 5.95
C PHE A 123 -14.20 24.86 6.44
N THR A 124 -13.39 25.72 7.06
CA THR A 124 -13.86 26.90 7.79
C THR A 124 -13.74 28.19 6.95
N VAL A 125 -12.60 28.41 6.30
CA VAL A 125 -12.24 29.65 5.61
C VAL A 125 -13.19 29.97 4.45
N MET A 126 -13.69 28.95 3.74
CA MET A 126 -14.53 29.13 2.56
C MET A 126 -16.00 29.51 2.88
N VAL A 127 -16.41 29.42 4.15
CA VAL A 127 -17.85 29.41 4.53
C VAL A 127 -18.15 30.36 5.68
N VAL A 128 -17.15 30.66 6.50
CA VAL A 128 -17.31 31.59 7.60
C VAL A 128 -17.31 33.03 7.09
N THR A 129 -18.50 33.49 6.77
CA THR A 129 -18.75 34.84 6.27
C THR A 129 -19.22 35.79 7.37
N THR A 130 -19.51 35.27 8.57
CA THR A 130 -19.99 36.07 9.70
C THR A 130 -19.09 35.91 10.94
N PRO A 131 -18.96 36.94 11.80
CA PRO A 131 -18.16 36.86 13.02
C PRO A 131 -18.60 35.74 13.99
N ALA A 132 -19.90 35.45 14.04
CA ALA A 132 -20.45 34.40 14.91
C ALA A 132 -19.99 32.99 14.48
N GLN A 133 -20.01 32.70 13.19
CA GLN A 133 -19.49 31.45 12.63
C GLN A 133 -17.98 31.30 12.87
N GLN A 134 -17.24 32.41 12.79
CA GLN A 134 -15.81 32.51 13.07
C GLN A 134 -15.50 32.16 14.52
N LEU A 135 -16.25 32.74 15.45
CA LEU A 135 -16.09 32.48 16.88
C LEU A 135 -16.35 31.00 17.21
N VAL A 136 -17.41 30.40 16.66
CA VAL A 136 -17.73 28.98 16.89
C VAL A 136 -16.64 28.06 16.34
N ALA A 137 -16.19 28.29 15.11
CA ALA A 137 -15.14 27.47 14.51
C ALA A 137 -13.82 27.60 15.28
N VAL A 138 -13.40 28.83 15.60
CA VAL A 138 -12.15 29.09 16.34
C VAL A 138 -12.19 28.50 17.74
N THR A 139 -13.30 28.63 18.47
CA THR A 139 -13.43 28.04 19.82
C THR A 139 -13.37 26.51 19.78
N GLY A 140 -13.98 25.87 18.78
CA GLY A 140 -13.86 24.43 18.56
C GLY A 140 -12.42 23.99 18.28
N LEU A 141 -11.73 24.68 17.36
CA LEU A 141 -10.34 24.36 17.00
C LEU A 141 -9.36 24.61 18.14
N LEU A 142 -9.54 25.70 18.90
CA LEU A 142 -8.78 25.94 20.13
C LEU A 142 -9.06 24.86 21.17
N GLY A 143 -10.31 24.41 21.30
CA GLY A 143 -10.67 23.28 22.15
C GLY A 143 -9.93 22.00 21.77
N VAL A 144 -9.88 21.67 20.47
CA VAL A 144 -9.09 20.54 19.95
C VAL A 144 -7.61 20.69 20.30
N LEU A 145 -7.03 21.87 20.06
CA LEU A 145 -5.61 22.14 20.35
C LEU A 145 -5.29 21.97 21.84
N VAL A 146 -6.08 22.61 22.71
CA VAL A 146 -5.93 22.54 24.17
C VAL A 146 -6.10 21.09 24.65
N PHE A 147 -7.09 20.38 24.12
CA PHE A 147 -7.30 18.98 24.46
C PHE A 147 -6.10 18.10 24.10
N ILE A 148 -5.52 18.29 22.91
CA ILE A 148 -4.31 17.58 22.48
C ILE A 148 -3.14 17.88 23.41
N LEU A 149 -2.91 19.15 23.75
CA LEU A 149 -1.81 19.55 24.63
C LEU A 149 -1.93 18.96 26.04
N ILE A 150 -3.14 18.92 26.62
CA ILE A 150 -3.40 18.38 27.96
C ILE A 150 -3.24 16.86 28.01
N ARG A 151 -3.69 16.15 26.97
CA ARG A 151 -3.74 14.68 26.95
C ARG A 151 -2.52 14.01 26.32
N ALA A 152 -1.66 14.78 25.64
CA ALA A 152 -0.45 14.34 24.95
C ALA A 152 0.51 13.43 25.75
N PHE A 153 0.48 13.45 27.08
CA PHE A 153 1.40 12.71 27.94
C PHE A 153 0.70 11.68 28.83
N ARG A 154 -0.59 11.45 28.62
CA ARG A 154 -1.39 10.53 29.46
C ARG A 154 -1.65 9.24 28.71
N SER A 155 -2.03 8.18 29.42
CA SER A 155 -2.44 6.93 28.79
C SER A 155 -3.80 7.07 28.11
N TYR A 156 -4.04 6.28 27.05
CA TYR A 156 -5.30 6.26 26.33
C TYR A 156 -6.52 6.05 27.24
N ALA A 157 -7.59 6.78 26.96
CA ALA A 157 -8.89 6.60 27.61
C ALA A 157 -10.02 6.57 26.57
N TRP A 158 -11.01 5.71 26.78
CA TRP A 158 -12.09 5.47 25.82
C TRP A 158 -12.90 6.71 25.46
N TRP A 159 -13.04 7.65 26.40
CA TRP A 159 -13.78 8.89 26.23
C TRP A 159 -13.02 9.96 25.42
N GLU A 160 -11.73 9.77 25.14
CA GLU A 160 -10.96 10.73 24.34
C GLU A 160 -11.51 10.85 22.92
N PHE A 161 -11.93 9.72 22.34
CA PHE A 161 -12.51 9.69 21.00
C PHE A 161 -13.82 10.48 20.89
N PRO A 162 -14.87 10.23 21.72
CA PRO A 162 -16.11 10.99 21.62
C PRO A 162 -15.92 12.48 21.94
N VAL A 163 -14.99 12.84 22.84
CA VAL A 163 -14.64 14.26 23.08
C VAL A 163 -14.01 14.90 21.84
N MET A 164 -13.03 14.23 21.22
CA MET A 164 -12.41 14.71 19.99
C MET A 164 -13.43 14.87 18.86
N MET A 165 -14.32 13.88 18.70
CA MET A 165 -15.40 13.90 17.72
C MET A 165 -16.38 15.05 17.98
N ALA A 166 -16.76 15.29 19.23
CA ALA A 166 -17.64 16.40 19.60
C ALA A 166 -16.99 17.77 19.31
N LEU A 167 -15.72 17.95 19.67
CA LEU A 167 -14.97 19.19 19.41
C LEU A 167 -14.79 19.46 17.91
N LEU A 168 -14.49 18.44 17.12
CA LEU A 168 -14.39 18.58 15.67
C LEU A 168 -15.76 18.83 15.02
N THR A 169 -16.81 18.13 15.47
CA THR A 169 -18.17 18.38 14.99
C THR A 169 -18.59 19.81 15.31
N TRP A 170 -18.26 20.30 16.52
CA TRP A 170 -18.47 21.68 16.93
C TRP A 170 -17.73 22.66 16.02
N ALA A 171 -16.44 22.41 15.77
CA ALA A 171 -15.62 23.29 14.94
C ALA A 171 -16.07 23.32 13.47
N LEU A 172 -16.42 22.15 12.91
CA LEU A 172 -16.56 21.97 11.46
C LEU A 172 -18.00 22.02 10.98
N LEU A 173 -18.98 21.52 11.76
CA LEU A 173 -20.36 21.39 11.31
C LEU A 173 -21.31 22.42 11.94
N VAL A 174 -21.09 22.85 13.19
CA VAL A 174 -21.98 23.83 13.84
C VAL A 174 -22.02 25.20 13.12
N PRO A 175 -20.91 25.75 12.58
CA PRO A 175 -20.96 27.00 11.82
C PRO A 175 -21.96 26.97 10.64
N TRP A 176 -22.23 25.80 10.08
CA TRP A 176 -23.18 25.60 8.98
C TRP A 176 -24.64 25.68 9.40
N GLY A 177 -24.93 25.42 10.67
CA GLY A 177 -26.28 25.55 11.23
C GLY A 177 -26.64 26.97 11.65
N LEU A 178 -25.67 27.89 11.65
CA LEU A 178 -25.90 29.29 12.02
C LEU A 178 -26.42 30.11 10.83
N PRO A 179 -27.26 31.14 11.08
CA PRO A 179 -27.73 32.02 10.02
C PRO A 179 -26.56 32.68 9.26
N SER A 180 -26.55 32.55 7.94
CA SER A 180 -25.56 33.20 7.07
C SER A 180 -26.25 34.08 6.03
N ALA A 181 -25.84 35.35 5.99
CA ALA A 181 -26.29 36.31 4.97
C ALA A 181 -25.73 36.03 3.57
N ALA A 182 -24.69 35.18 3.47
CA ALA A 182 -23.94 34.95 2.23
C ALA A 182 -24.45 33.77 1.39
N SER A 183 -25.38 32.95 1.91
CA SER A 183 -25.73 31.69 1.27
C SER A 183 -26.72 31.82 0.10
N PHE A 184 -27.50 32.91 -0.06
CA PHE A 184 -28.40 33.19 -1.21
C PHE A 184 -29.02 31.98 -1.95
N GLY A 185 -29.42 30.91 -1.25
CA GLY A 185 -29.94 29.66 -1.86
C GLY A 185 -28.91 28.70 -2.47
N VAL A 186 -27.62 29.00 -2.39
CA VAL A 186 -26.49 28.16 -2.80
C VAL A 186 -26.07 27.22 -1.67
N ASP A 187 -25.97 25.94 -1.99
CA ASP A 187 -25.43 24.93 -1.07
C ASP A 187 -23.91 24.88 -1.15
N LEU A 188 -23.23 25.30 -0.08
CA LEU A 188 -21.77 25.37 -0.02
C LEU A 188 -21.12 24.06 0.47
N ARG A 189 -21.92 23.04 0.86
CA ARG A 189 -21.39 21.78 1.42
C ARG A 189 -20.46 21.03 0.45
N PRO A 190 -20.72 20.96 -0.87
CA PRO A 190 -19.80 20.36 -1.83
C PRO A 190 -18.41 21.03 -1.83
N ILE A 191 -18.35 22.35 -1.71
CA ILE A 191 -17.08 23.11 -1.69
C ILE A 191 -16.24 22.73 -0.47
N ALA A 192 -16.89 22.61 0.69
CA ALA A 192 -16.19 22.22 1.92
C ALA A 192 -15.75 20.76 1.89
N LEU A 193 -16.53 19.87 1.28
CA LEU A 193 -16.10 18.49 1.02
C LEU A 193 -14.87 18.46 0.10
N GLU A 194 -14.87 19.20 -1.01
CA GLU A 194 -13.75 19.29 -1.94
C GLU A 194 -12.48 19.85 -1.27
N GLY A 195 -12.59 20.99 -0.58
CA GLY A 195 -11.45 21.63 0.09
C GLY A 195 -10.93 20.83 1.28
N GLY A 196 -11.86 20.29 2.09
CA GLY A 196 -11.55 19.42 3.22
C GLY A 196 -10.86 18.13 2.78
N PHE A 197 -11.39 17.48 1.74
CA PHE A 197 -10.78 16.27 1.19
C PHE A 197 -9.42 16.54 0.55
N SER A 198 -9.28 17.61 -0.25
CA SER A 198 -8.00 18.00 -0.86
C SER A 198 -6.89 18.16 0.19
N SER A 199 -7.22 18.77 1.32
CA SER A 199 -6.28 18.96 2.43
C SER A 199 -5.92 17.66 3.15
N LEU A 200 -6.88 16.73 3.21
CA LEU A 200 -6.72 15.42 3.85
C LEU A 200 -6.12 14.36 2.92
N MET A 201 -5.97 14.64 1.61
CA MET A 201 -5.42 13.70 0.64
C MET A 201 -4.10 13.11 1.11
N VAL A 202 -3.22 13.91 1.70
CA VAL A 202 -1.92 13.48 2.25
C VAL A 202 -2.04 12.23 3.15
N LEU A 203 -3.12 12.12 3.94
CA LEU A 203 -3.35 10.95 4.79
C LEU A 203 -3.88 9.75 4.03
N THR A 204 -4.62 9.98 2.94
CA THR A 204 -5.20 8.92 2.09
C THR A 204 -4.23 8.32 1.10
N LEU A 205 -3.29 9.11 0.58
CA LEU A 205 -2.44 8.69 -0.53
C LEU A 205 -1.65 7.41 -0.25
N PRO A 206 -1.08 7.18 0.95
CA PRO A 206 -0.42 5.91 1.25
C PRO A 206 -1.38 4.73 1.10
N ALA A 207 -2.63 4.86 1.57
CA ALA A 207 -3.61 3.79 1.42
C ALA A 207 -4.00 3.55 -0.03
N ILE A 208 -4.13 4.61 -0.82
CA ILE A 208 -4.51 4.53 -2.22
C ILE A 208 -3.39 3.89 -3.04
N MET A 209 -2.13 4.23 -2.77
CA MET A 209 -0.97 3.57 -3.38
C MET A 209 -0.93 2.07 -3.00
N VAL A 210 -1.11 1.73 -1.73
CA VAL A 210 -1.14 0.30 -1.31
C VAL A 210 -2.34 -0.43 -1.94
N ALA A 211 -3.49 0.24 -2.08
CA ALA A 211 -4.65 -0.35 -2.75
C ALA A 211 -4.37 -0.64 -4.23
N GLY A 212 -3.65 0.24 -4.93
CA GLY A 212 -3.19 0.00 -6.31
C GLY A 212 -2.21 -1.18 -6.45
N PHE A 213 -1.45 -1.48 -5.39
CA PHE A 213 -0.53 -2.63 -5.34
C PHE A 213 -1.23 -3.98 -5.16
N ALA A 214 -2.41 -4.02 -4.54
CA ALA A 214 -3.07 -5.26 -4.14
C ALA A 214 -3.27 -6.28 -5.29
N PRO A 215 -3.72 -5.90 -6.51
CA PRO A 215 -3.87 -6.85 -7.61
C PRO A 215 -2.55 -7.48 -8.04
N ALA A 216 -1.47 -6.68 -8.11
CA ALA A 216 -0.13 -7.16 -8.39
C ALA A 216 0.33 -8.18 -7.33
N GLN A 217 0.09 -7.90 -6.04
CA GLN A 217 0.41 -8.83 -4.96
C GLN A 217 -0.31 -10.17 -5.10
N VAL A 218 -1.63 -10.15 -5.35
CA VAL A 218 -2.46 -11.35 -5.51
C VAL A 218 -1.97 -12.20 -6.68
N VAL A 219 -1.67 -11.56 -7.81
CA VAL A 219 -1.16 -12.25 -9.00
C VAL A 219 0.22 -12.86 -8.76
N VAL A 220 1.17 -12.10 -8.19
CA VAL A 220 2.52 -12.63 -7.94
C VAL A 220 2.48 -13.77 -6.93
N THR A 221 1.70 -13.61 -5.85
CA THR A 221 1.52 -14.65 -4.83
C THR A 221 0.90 -15.90 -5.45
N GLY A 222 -0.14 -15.75 -6.28
CA GLY A 222 -0.76 -16.87 -7.01
C GLY A 222 0.21 -17.55 -7.99
N ALA A 223 0.98 -16.78 -8.77
CA ALA A 223 1.97 -17.32 -9.70
C ALA A 223 3.05 -18.14 -8.99
N GLN A 224 3.55 -17.64 -7.85
CA GLN A 224 4.55 -18.31 -7.05
C GLN A 224 3.98 -19.52 -6.30
N ALA A 225 2.75 -19.41 -5.78
CA ALA A 225 2.04 -20.52 -5.14
C ALA A 225 1.75 -21.66 -6.13
N ILE A 226 1.59 -21.38 -7.44
CA ILE A 226 1.50 -22.45 -8.45
C ILE A 226 2.90 -23.02 -8.75
N ALA A 227 3.90 -22.16 -8.89
CA ALA A 227 5.24 -22.57 -9.32
C ALA A 227 6.01 -23.40 -8.28
N ASN A 228 5.85 -23.11 -6.99
CA ASN A 228 6.60 -23.76 -5.91
C ASN A 228 6.01 -25.10 -5.46
N ARG A 229 4.89 -25.54 -6.04
CA ARG A 229 4.19 -26.73 -5.55
C ARG A 229 4.91 -28.02 -5.94
N PRO A 230 5.06 -28.98 -4.99
CA PRO A 230 5.37 -30.35 -5.34
C PRO A 230 4.21 -30.90 -6.18
N VAL A 231 4.39 -31.04 -7.48
CA VAL A 231 3.41 -31.68 -8.35
C VAL A 231 4.06 -32.83 -9.09
N SER A 232 3.27 -33.85 -9.39
CA SER A 232 3.76 -34.97 -10.19
C SER A 232 4.32 -34.49 -11.53
N ARG A 233 5.30 -35.21 -12.06
CA ARG A 233 5.91 -34.87 -13.36
C ARG A 233 4.88 -34.68 -14.48
N GLY A 234 3.83 -35.50 -14.51
CA GLY A 234 2.75 -35.40 -15.50
C GLY A 234 1.94 -34.11 -15.35
N LEU A 235 1.57 -33.76 -14.12
CA LEU A 235 0.84 -32.52 -13.84
C LEU A 235 1.71 -31.29 -14.16
N PHE A 236 2.99 -31.31 -13.81
CA PHE A 236 3.95 -30.26 -14.17
C PHE A 236 3.92 -29.94 -15.67
N TRP A 237 4.11 -30.95 -16.53
CA TRP A 237 4.14 -30.73 -17.98
C TRP A 237 2.80 -30.29 -18.55
N THR A 238 1.70 -30.74 -17.95
CA THR A 238 0.35 -30.33 -18.36
C THR A 238 0.12 -28.85 -18.03
N VAL A 239 0.42 -28.45 -16.80
CA VAL A 239 0.32 -27.07 -16.32
C VAL A 239 1.27 -26.16 -17.12
N PHE A 240 2.50 -26.59 -17.35
CA PHE A 240 3.47 -25.88 -18.17
C PHE A 240 2.98 -25.70 -19.61
N ALA A 241 2.49 -26.75 -20.26
CA ALA A 241 1.98 -26.66 -21.63
C ALA A 241 0.77 -25.70 -21.74
N ILE A 242 -0.17 -25.77 -20.80
CA ILE A 242 -1.31 -24.84 -20.72
C ILE A 242 -0.81 -23.40 -20.55
N ALA A 243 0.16 -23.18 -19.65
CA ALA A 243 0.71 -21.86 -19.41
C ALA A 243 1.43 -21.28 -20.64
N ILE A 244 2.15 -22.11 -21.41
CA ILE A 244 2.77 -21.71 -22.68
C ILE A 244 1.73 -21.36 -23.73
N ILE A 245 0.64 -22.13 -23.86
CA ILE A 245 -0.45 -21.83 -24.79
C ILE A 245 -1.09 -20.49 -24.43
N GLY A 246 -1.42 -20.29 -23.15
CA GLY A 246 -1.95 -19.01 -22.66
C GLY A 246 -1.00 -17.85 -22.95
N LEU A 247 0.30 -18.04 -22.70
CA LEU A 247 1.31 -17.02 -22.94
C LEU A 247 1.45 -16.67 -24.42
N ALA A 248 1.37 -17.68 -25.30
CA ALA A 248 1.38 -17.46 -26.74
C ALA A 248 0.18 -16.62 -27.19
N VAL A 249 -1.03 -16.92 -26.66
CA VAL A 249 -2.24 -16.12 -26.93
C VAL A 249 -2.06 -14.68 -26.44
N THR A 250 -1.66 -14.47 -25.19
CA THR A 250 -1.45 -13.13 -24.62
C THR A 250 -0.40 -12.35 -25.41
N THR A 251 0.69 -13.01 -25.83
CA THR A 251 1.75 -12.40 -26.64
C THR A 251 1.21 -11.99 -28.02
N VAL A 252 0.47 -12.87 -28.71
CA VAL A 252 -0.14 -12.55 -30.01
C VAL A 252 -1.07 -11.34 -29.91
N VAL A 253 -1.91 -11.29 -28.88
CA VAL A 253 -2.80 -10.13 -28.64
C VAL A 253 -1.99 -8.84 -28.45
N LEU A 254 -0.89 -8.90 -27.69
CA LEU A 254 -0.02 -7.75 -27.46
C LEU A 254 0.67 -7.26 -28.75
N PHE A 255 1.06 -8.16 -29.66
CA PHE A 255 1.65 -7.81 -30.95
C PHE A 255 0.63 -7.31 -31.98
N LEU A 256 -0.64 -7.67 -31.84
CA LEU A 256 -1.74 -7.20 -32.69
C LEU A 256 -2.32 -5.85 -32.24
N GLY A 257 -2.07 -5.45 -31.00
CA GLY A 257 -2.54 -4.17 -30.45
C GLY A 257 -1.64 -2.99 -30.80
N ASP A 258 -2.13 -1.78 -30.51
CA ASP A 258 -1.41 -0.52 -30.74
C ASP A 258 -0.10 -0.37 -29.92
N ASN A 259 0.09 -1.23 -28.91
CA ASN A 259 1.23 -1.22 -27.99
C ASN A 259 2.31 -2.26 -28.35
N ALA A 260 2.43 -2.62 -29.63
CA ALA A 260 3.42 -3.59 -30.08
C ALA A 260 4.86 -3.17 -29.66
N PRO A 261 5.68 -4.11 -29.17
CA PRO A 261 6.98 -3.80 -28.60
C PRO A 261 7.94 -3.35 -29.71
N THR A 262 8.49 -2.15 -29.54
CA THR A 262 9.50 -1.58 -30.44
C THR A 262 10.91 -2.05 -30.06
N ALA A 263 11.85 -2.04 -31.01
CA ALA A 263 13.26 -2.38 -30.73
C ALA A 263 13.85 -1.54 -29.59
N MET A 264 13.49 -0.25 -29.51
CA MET A 264 13.93 0.63 -28.43
C MET A 264 13.32 0.23 -27.08
N SER A 265 12.03 -0.11 -27.03
CA SER A 265 11.39 -0.59 -25.80
C SER A 265 12.07 -1.85 -25.26
N LEU A 266 12.42 -2.79 -26.15
CA LEU A 266 13.14 -4.02 -25.77
C LEU A 266 14.54 -3.72 -25.23
N LEU A 267 15.31 -2.82 -25.86
CA LEU A 267 16.64 -2.43 -25.40
C LEU A 267 16.61 -1.77 -24.01
N VAL A 268 15.67 -0.85 -23.79
CA VAL A 268 15.52 -0.15 -22.51
C VAL A 268 15.06 -1.11 -21.41
N SER A 269 14.10 -1.99 -21.71
CA SER A 269 13.62 -3.01 -20.78
C SER A 269 14.70 -4.04 -20.44
N LEU A 270 15.52 -4.45 -21.41
CA LEU A 270 16.70 -5.27 -21.17
C LEU A 270 17.67 -4.56 -20.22
N GLY A 271 17.95 -3.27 -20.46
CA GLY A 271 18.82 -2.46 -19.60
C GLY A 271 18.32 -2.38 -18.15
N ARG A 272 17.03 -2.13 -17.94
CA ARG A 272 16.41 -2.10 -16.60
C ARG A 272 16.39 -3.49 -15.93
N LEU A 273 16.14 -4.55 -16.68
CA LEU A 273 16.20 -5.94 -16.18
C LEU A 273 17.65 -6.31 -15.76
N MET A 274 18.64 -5.98 -16.59
CA MET A 274 20.06 -6.17 -16.29
C MET A 274 20.51 -5.35 -15.09
N LEU A 275 20.05 -4.10 -14.96
CA LEU A 275 20.34 -3.25 -13.81
C LEU A 275 19.81 -3.89 -12.51
N THR A 276 18.56 -4.37 -12.54
CA THR A 276 17.96 -5.05 -11.38
C THR A 276 18.70 -6.34 -11.04
N ALA A 277 19.03 -7.16 -12.05
CA ALA A 277 19.84 -8.36 -11.87
C ALA A 277 21.24 -8.04 -11.30
N GLY A 278 21.87 -6.95 -11.74
CA GLY A 278 23.15 -6.46 -11.24
C GLY A 278 23.08 -6.03 -9.77
N VAL A 279 22.01 -5.33 -9.37
CA VAL A 279 21.75 -4.97 -7.97
C VAL A 279 21.57 -6.22 -7.12
N VAL A 280 20.75 -7.19 -7.57
CA VAL A 280 20.55 -8.46 -6.86
C VAL A 280 21.88 -9.23 -6.70
N ALA A 281 22.67 -9.35 -7.77
CA ALA A 281 23.99 -9.99 -7.72
C ALA A 281 24.93 -9.32 -6.72
N LEU A 282 24.92 -7.98 -6.68
CA LEU A 282 25.73 -7.19 -5.76
C LEU A 282 25.30 -7.42 -4.29
N LEU A 283 24.00 -7.47 -4.03
CA LEU A 283 23.45 -7.75 -2.69
C LEU A 283 23.74 -9.18 -2.23
N LEU A 284 23.69 -10.17 -3.13
CA LEU A 284 24.09 -11.55 -2.85
C LEU A 284 25.57 -11.63 -2.49
N ARG A 285 26.43 -10.95 -3.27
CA ARG A 285 27.87 -10.85 -2.98
C ARG A 285 28.11 -10.21 -1.61
N ARG A 286 27.35 -9.16 -1.27
CA ARG A 286 27.42 -8.48 0.03
C ARG A 286 27.04 -9.39 1.19
N ALA A 287 26.00 -10.22 1.02
CA ALA A 287 25.55 -11.19 2.02
C ALA A 287 26.44 -12.44 2.09
N ARG A 288 27.37 -12.62 1.14
CA ARG A 288 28.13 -13.87 0.93
C ARG A 288 27.23 -15.08 0.71
N ALA A 289 26.07 -14.85 0.09
CA ALA A 289 25.12 -15.90 -0.23
C ALA A 289 25.30 -16.36 -1.68
N SER A 290 25.13 -17.66 -1.88
CA SER A 290 25.32 -18.29 -3.18
C SER A 290 24.02 -18.33 -4.01
N ARG A 291 22.85 -18.26 -3.36
CA ARG A 291 21.53 -18.27 -3.99
C ARG A 291 20.64 -17.17 -3.41
N PRO A 292 19.77 -16.56 -4.24
CA PRO A 292 18.67 -15.76 -3.70
C PRO A 292 17.70 -16.66 -2.91
N PRO A 293 16.93 -16.08 -1.98
CA PRO A 293 15.79 -16.73 -1.38
C PRO A 293 14.79 -17.21 -2.44
N ASP A 294 13.95 -18.16 -2.07
CA ASP A 294 12.83 -18.61 -2.89
C ASP A 294 11.93 -17.40 -3.25
N PRO A 295 11.54 -17.24 -4.53
CA PRO A 295 10.54 -16.26 -4.94
C PRO A 295 9.31 -16.22 -4.03
N ALA A 296 8.83 -17.36 -3.53
CA ALA A 296 7.63 -17.45 -2.69
C ALA A 296 7.72 -16.67 -1.38
N ALA A 297 8.92 -16.39 -0.86
CA ALA A 297 9.12 -15.62 0.37
C ALA A 297 8.99 -14.10 0.14
N MET A 298 8.98 -13.63 -1.12
CA MET A 298 9.01 -12.20 -1.45
C MET A 298 7.72 -11.45 -1.11
N PRO A 299 6.51 -11.94 -1.42
CA PRO A 299 5.27 -11.20 -1.15
C PRO A 299 5.08 -10.92 0.33
N GLU A 300 5.35 -11.90 1.19
CA GLU A 300 5.26 -11.75 2.64
C GLU A 300 6.25 -10.71 3.16
N ALA A 301 7.53 -10.82 2.80
CA ALA A 301 8.55 -9.87 3.20
C ALA A 301 8.26 -8.44 2.68
N TRP A 302 7.69 -8.34 1.48
CA TRP A 302 7.35 -7.06 0.87
C TRP A 302 6.21 -6.36 1.59
N SER A 303 5.17 -7.09 2.01
CA SER A 303 3.98 -6.54 2.68
C SER A 303 4.30 -5.61 3.86
N GLY A 304 5.33 -5.94 4.65
CA GLY A 304 5.79 -5.10 5.77
C GLY A 304 6.42 -3.76 5.36
N TRP A 305 6.89 -3.63 4.13
CA TRP A 305 7.56 -2.43 3.59
C TRP A 305 6.67 -1.55 2.73
N VAL A 306 5.59 -2.11 2.15
CA VAL A 306 4.70 -1.38 1.21
C VAL A 306 4.18 -0.09 1.84
N TYR A 307 3.66 -0.16 3.07
CA TYR A 307 3.07 1.02 3.72
C TYR A 307 4.10 2.09 4.14
N PRO A 308 5.24 1.77 4.79
CA PRO A 308 6.30 2.74 5.04
C PRO A 308 6.83 3.41 3.77
N ILE A 309 6.97 2.66 2.68
CA ILE A 309 7.44 3.20 1.40
C ILE A 309 6.39 4.11 0.78
N ALA A 310 5.12 3.69 0.74
CA ALA A 310 4.02 4.53 0.26
C ALA A 310 3.92 5.84 1.07
N ALA A 311 4.00 5.77 2.40
CA ALA A 311 4.05 6.95 3.26
C ALA A 311 5.26 7.84 2.96
N GLY A 312 6.44 7.26 2.73
CA GLY A 312 7.64 7.99 2.34
C GLY A 312 7.48 8.69 0.98
N VAL A 313 6.97 8.00 -0.04
CA VAL A 313 6.77 8.57 -1.39
C VAL A 313 5.75 9.70 -1.37
N THR A 314 4.63 9.53 -0.67
CA THR A 314 3.57 10.56 -0.54
C THR A 314 3.95 11.74 0.35
N GLY A 315 5.04 11.62 1.12
CA GLY A 315 5.55 12.70 1.97
C GLY A 315 5.89 13.99 1.20
N SER A 316 6.23 13.90 -0.09
CA SER A 316 6.44 15.09 -0.93
C SER A 316 5.17 15.94 -1.05
N VAL A 317 4.00 15.30 -1.08
CA VAL A 317 2.70 15.99 -1.20
C VAL A 317 2.43 16.83 0.03
N LEU A 318 2.74 16.32 1.23
CA LEU A 318 2.67 17.11 2.46
C LEU A 318 3.54 18.36 2.35
N LEU A 319 4.77 18.20 1.86
CA LEU A 319 5.73 19.29 1.74
C LEU A 319 5.27 20.35 0.72
N SER A 320 4.73 19.90 -0.42
CA SER A 320 4.11 20.79 -1.41
C SER A 320 2.91 21.54 -0.83
N TYR A 321 2.02 20.87 -0.08
CA TYR A 321 0.87 21.50 0.55
C TYR A 321 1.27 22.55 1.61
N VAL A 322 2.28 22.23 2.42
CA VAL A 322 2.84 23.18 3.38
C VAL A 322 3.41 24.41 2.64
N ALA A 323 4.16 24.20 1.56
CA ALA A 323 4.69 25.29 0.74
C ALA A 323 3.58 26.17 0.12
N ILE A 324 2.51 25.56 -0.41
CA ILE A 324 1.35 26.30 -0.95
C ILE A 324 0.68 27.15 0.13
N MET A 325 0.44 26.58 1.32
CA MET A 325 -0.21 27.32 2.40
C MET A 325 0.62 28.52 2.86
N PHE A 326 1.94 28.38 2.91
CA PHE A 326 2.82 29.52 3.20
C PHE A 326 2.69 30.62 2.15
N VAL A 327 2.61 30.27 0.86
CA VAL A 327 2.41 31.26 -0.22
C VAL A 327 1.05 31.95 -0.11
N VAL A 328 -0.03 31.22 0.18
CA VAL A 328 -1.35 31.83 0.35
C VAL A 328 -1.34 32.86 1.49
N VAL A 329 -0.70 32.54 2.61
CA VAL A 329 -0.52 33.51 3.72
C VAL A 329 0.35 34.69 3.30
N LEU A 330 1.43 34.45 2.54
CA LEU A 330 2.33 35.50 2.05
C LEU A 330 1.65 36.45 1.05
N GLN A 331 0.73 35.97 0.22
CA GLN A 331 -0.04 36.82 -0.68
C GLN A 331 -0.95 37.81 0.07
N THR A 332 -1.25 37.53 1.34
CA THR A 332 -1.99 38.46 2.22
C THR A 332 -1.10 39.41 3.00
N ALA A 333 0.23 39.22 2.98
CA ALA A 333 1.20 40.05 3.67
C ALA A 333 1.82 41.11 2.72
N PRO A 334 2.12 42.34 3.18
CA PRO A 334 2.83 43.34 2.38
C PRO A 334 4.25 42.84 2.03
N ALA A 335 4.69 43.13 0.81
CA ALA A 335 6.00 42.72 0.30
C ALA A 335 7.14 43.17 1.25
N GLY A 336 8.06 42.27 1.58
CA GLY A 336 9.16 42.54 2.52
C GLY A 336 10.27 41.48 2.47
N PRO A 337 11.39 41.69 3.19
CA PRO A 337 12.61 40.87 3.09
C PRO A 337 12.47 39.41 3.54
N VAL A 338 11.34 39.06 4.18
CA VAL A 338 11.00 37.68 4.56
C VAL A 338 10.33 36.92 3.40
N VAL A 339 9.77 37.64 2.42
CA VAL A 339 9.01 37.07 1.29
C VAL A 339 9.94 36.40 0.27
N ASP A 340 11.11 36.96 -0.01
CA ASP A 340 12.03 36.43 -1.03
C ASP A 340 12.61 35.04 -0.69
N PRO A 341 13.11 34.76 0.54
CA PRO A 341 13.54 33.41 0.92
C PRO A 341 12.40 32.39 0.90
N LEU A 342 11.16 32.82 1.20
CA LEU A 342 9.99 31.94 1.25
C LEU A 342 9.46 31.64 -0.17
N LEU A 343 9.49 32.61 -1.08
CA LEU A 343 9.23 32.37 -2.50
C LEU A 343 10.28 31.44 -3.10
N TRP A 344 11.56 31.59 -2.76
CA TRP A 344 12.60 30.64 -3.16
C TRP A 344 12.29 29.21 -2.69
N PHE A 345 11.88 29.04 -1.42
CA PHE A 345 11.45 27.74 -0.88
C PHE A 345 10.26 27.15 -1.66
N PHE A 346 9.25 27.97 -1.97
CA PHE A 346 8.12 27.54 -2.80
C PHE A 346 8.56 27.08 -4.19
N ARG A 347 9.39 27.85 -4.90
CA ARG A 347 9.88 27.47 -6.24
C ARG A 347 10.67 26.16 -6.22
N LEU A 348 11.47 25.95 -5.16
CA LEU A 348 12.22 24.70 -4.97
C LEU A 348 11.30 23.47 -4.89
N PHE A 349 10.15 23.58 -4.23
CA PHE A 349 9.26 22.44 -3.96
C PHE A 349 8.05 22.32 -4.91
N TYR A 350 7.64 23.41 -5.56
CA TYR A 350 6.46 23.44 -6.40
C TYR A 350 6.77 23.57 -7.89
N GLU A 351 7.78 24.36 -8.29
CA GLU A 351 8.05 24.65 -9.70
C GLU A 351 9.13 23.73 -10.32
N ASN A 352 10.06 23.18 -9.53
CA ASN A 352 11.23 22.42 -10.03
C ASN A 352 11.07 20.88 -9.99
N ASP A 353 9.88 20.34 -10.26
CA ASP A 353 9.62 18.88 -10.22
C ASP A 353 10.14 18.20 -8.95
N ALA A 354 9.94 18.83 -7.80
CA ALA A 354 10.48 18.36 -6.51
C ALA A 354 10.05 16.93 -6.15
N ASN A 355 8.94 16.45 -6.71
CA ASN A 355 8.50 15.07 -6.61
C ASN A 355 9.52 14.08 -7.21
N ALA A 356 10.16 14.41 -8.33
CA ALA A 356 11.21 13.58 -8.93
C ALA A 356 12.46 13.56 -8.05
N ALA A 357 12.89 14.72 -7.54
CA ALA A 357 14.00 14.81 -6.60
C ALA A 357 13.73 14.04 -5.30
N TRP A 358 12.49 14.10 -4.79
CA TRP A 358 12.06 13.35 -3.62
C TRP A 358 12.09 11.84 -3.85
N ARG A 359 11.62 11.37 -5.01
CA ARG A 359 11.71 9.95 -5.40
C ARG A 359 13.17 9.49 -5.56
N ALA A 360 14.06 10.33 -6.11
CA ALA A 360 15.48 10.03 -6.18
C ALA A 360 16.10 9.89 -4.78
N LEU A 361 15.77 10.81 -3.86
CA LEU A 361 16.20 10.74 -2.46
C LEU A 361 15.71 9.46 -1.79
N MET A 362 14.44 9.11 -1.98
CA MET A 362 13.86 7.86 -1.48
C MET A 362 14.57 6.63 -2.05
N ALA A 363 14.87 6.61 -3.35
CA ALA A 363 15.64 5.54 -3.98
C ALA A 363 17.01 5.37 -3.31
N ILE A 364 17.73 6.47 -3.07
CA ILE A 364 19.05 6.46 -2.38
C ILE A 364 18.92 5.88 -0.96
N VAL A 365 17.94 6.37 -0.18
CA VAL A 365 17.70 5.90 1.20
C VAL A 365 17.41 4.39 1.20
N VAL A 366 16.57 3.94 0.27
CA VAL A 366 16.21 2.52 0.16
C VAL A 366 17.39 1.67 -0.31
N PHE A 367 18.23 2.14 -1.24
CA PHE A 367 19.46 1.42 -1.61
C PHE A 367 20.42 1.26 -0.43
N VAL A 368 20.58 2.30 0.39
CA VAL A 368 21.37 2.21 1.63
C VAL A 368 20.77 1.20 2.61
N ALA A 369 19.44 1.17 2.73
CA ALA A 369 18.74 0.18 3.56
C ALA A 369 18.93 -1.25 3.01
N ALA A 370 18.76 -1.47 1.71
CA ALA A 370 18.98 -2.75 1.03
C ALA A 370 20.40 -3.27 1.26
N TRP A 371 21.40 -2.39 1.12
CA TRP A 371 22.80 -2.73 1.38
C TRP A 371 23.07 -3.16 2.83
N LYS A 372 22.44 -2.45 3.79
CA LYS A 372 22.53 -2.79 5.22
C LYS A 372 21.83 -4.11 5.54
N PHE A 373 20.65 -4.37 4.98
CA PHE A 373 19.93 -5.63 5.18
C PHE A 373 20.67 -6.83 4.57
N ALA A 374 21.25 -6.67 3.37
CA ALA A 374 22.13 -7.69 2.79
C ALA A 374 23.31 -8.00 3.70
N GLY A 375 23.94 -6.98 4.30
CA GLY A 375 25.01 -7.18 5.28
C GLY A 375 24.56 -7.91 6.56
N ARG A 376 23.27 -7.85 6.91
CA ARG A 376 22.65 -8.55 8.05
C ARG A 376 22.05 -9.91 7.66
N ARG A 377 22.31 -10.42 6.45
CA ARG A 377 21.75 -11.68 5.91
C ARG A 377 20.21 -11.70 5.77
N ARG A 378 19.56 -10.54 5.80
CA ARG A 378 18.13 -10.39 5.50
C ARG A 378 17.95 -10.14 4.00
N LEU A 379 18.10 -11.21 3.23
CA LEU A 379 18.24 -11.15 1.77
C LEU A 379 16.93 -10.87 1.05
N THR A 380 15.81 -11.40 1.54
CA THR A 380 14.50 -11.20 0.92
C THR A 380 14.13 -9.73 0.92
N GLU A 381 14.27 -9.06 2.06
CA GLU A 381 14.02 -7.63 2.19
C GLU A 381 15.03 -6.81 1.38
N ALA A 382 16.30 -7.20 1.37
CA ALA A 382 17.32 -6.50 0.60
C ALA A 382 17.03 -6.51 -0.90
N ILE A 383 16.63 -7.67 -1.46
CA ILE A 383 16.31 -7.82 -2.89
C ILE A 383 15.07 -6.99 -3.25
N MET A 384 14.02 -7.06 -2.44
CA MET A 384 12.79 -6.29 -2.65
C MET A 384 13.04 -4.77 -2.60
N LEU A 385 13.76 -4.30 -1.59
CA LEU A 385 14.17 -2.90 -1.49
C LEU A 385 15.09 -2.47 -2.64
N GLY A 386 15.98 -3.36 -3.09
CA GLY A 386 16.83 -3.12 -4.26
C GLY A 386 16.03 -2.96 -5.56
N ALA A 387 15.07 -3.84 -5.81
CA ALA A 387 14.17 -3.77 -6.97
C ALA A 387 13.30 -2.50 -6.92
N PHE A 388 12.81 -2.13 -5.74
CA PHE A 388 12.13 -0.85 -5.53
C PHE A 388 13.03 0.33 -5.87
N GLY A 389 14.27 0.34 -5.36
CA GLY A 389 15.22 1.42 -5.61
C GLY A 389 15.49 1.64 -7.10
N VAL A 390 15.62 0.56 -7.88
CA VAL A 390 15.78 0.64 -9.35
C VAL A 390 14.54 1.24 -10.01
N THR A 391 13.35 0.81 -9.59
CA THR A 391 12.08 1.28 -10.14
C THR A 391 11.81 2.75 -9.78
N ALA A 392 12.05 3.12 -8.52
CA ALA A 392 11.95 4.49 -8.04
C ALA A 392 12.92 5.42 -8.77
N LEU A 393 14.17 4.99 -9.02
CA LEU A 393 15.14 5.75 -9.81
C LEU A 393 14.72 5.86 -11.27
N ALA A 394 14.16 4.80 -11.87
CA ALA A 394 13.62 4.87 -13.23
C ALA A 394 12.45 5.85 -13.33
N SER A 395 11.64 5.98 -12.27
CA SER A 395 10.51 6.92 -12.22
C SER A 395 10.92 8.41 -12.18
N THR A 396 12.21 8.72 -11.99
CA THR A 396 12.72 10.11 -12.03
C THR A 396 13.21 10.54 -13.40
N ILE A 397 13.32 9.60 -14.35
CA ILE A 397 13.75 9.84 -15.74
C ILE A 397 12.87 10.88 -16.46
N PRO A 398 11.52 10.93 -16.30
CA PRO A 398 10.69 11.93 -16.97
C PRO A 398 11.06 13.38 -16.64
N ALA A 399 11.68 13.64 -15.48
CA ALA A 399 12.12 14.98 -15.09
C ALA A 399 13.40 15.43 -15.81
N ILE A 400 13.99 14.58 -16.66
CA ILE A 400 15.19 14.87 -17.43
C ILE A 400 14.82 14.83 -18.93
N PRO A 401 14.57 15.99 -19.57
CA PRO A 401 14.10 16.06 -20.96
C PRO A 401 15.01 15.33 -21.97
N SER A 402 16.32 15.24 -21.69
CA SER A 402 17.28 14.54 -22.55
C SER A 402 17.21 13.00 -22.46
N MET A 403 16.39 12.45 -21.56
CA MET A 403 16.31 11.01 -21.29
C MET A 403 14.96 10.38 -21.67
N GLU A 404 14.11 11.05 -22.44
CA GLU A 404 12.80 10.54 -22.88
C GLU A 404 12.87 9.15 -23.54
N VAL A 405 13.96 8.83 -24.22
CA VAL A 405 14.19 7.50 -24.83
C VAL A 405 14.13 6.38 -23.79
N LEU A 406 14.60 6.62 -22.56
CA LEU A 406 14.60 5.64 -21.48
C LEU A 406 13.21 5.39 -20.88
N LEU A 407 12.19 6.17 -21.27
CA LEU A 407 10.80 5.96 -20.86
C LEU A 407 10.08 4.90 -21.70
N LYS A 408 10.68 4.48 -22.83
CA LYS A 408 10.07 3.51 -23.75
C LYS A 408 10.06 2.08 -23.22
N GLY A 409 10.77 1.78 -22.13
CA GLY A 409 10.82 0.44 -21.54
C GLY A 409 9.61 0.15 -20.65
N SER A 410 8.98 -1.02 -20.82
CA SER A 410 7.81 -1.47 -20.06
C SER A 410 8.07 -2.77 -19.30
N VAL A 411 7.19 -3.10 -18.36
CA VAL A 411 7.29 -4.34 -17.56
C VAL A 411 6.91 -5.57 -18.37
N GLU A 412 5.97 -5.44 -19.30
CA GLU A 412 5.58 -6.50 -20.24
C GLU A 412 6.76 -6.87 -21.15
N THR A 413 7.50 -5.88 -21.64
CA THR A 413 8.70 -6.12 -22.47
C THR A 413 9.84 -6.73 -21.68
N MET A 414 10.06 -6.35 -20.40
CA MET A 414 10.97 -7.07 -19.51
C MET A 414 10.57 -8.53 -19.34
N GLY A 415 9.27 -8.75 -19.17
CA GLY A 415 8.68 -10.07 -19.05
C GLY A 415 8.93 -10.95 -20.27
N LEU A 416 8.64 -10.45 -21.47
CA LEU A 416 8.89 -11.15 -22.73
C LEU A 416 10.36 -11.57 -22.89
N ILE A 417 11.29 -10.68 -22.53
CA ILE A 417 12.72 -10.97 -22.52
C ILE A 417 13.02 -12.10 -21.52
N ALA A 418 12.51 -12.00 -20.29
CA ALA A 418 12.72 -12.99 -19.24
C ALA A 418 12.18 -14.36 -19.63
N VAL A 419 10.96 -14.45 -20.16
CA VAL A 419 10.37 -15.69 -20.68
C VAL A 419 11.24 -16.25 -21.80
N THR A 420 11.64 -15.43 -22.77
CA THR A 420 12.43 -15.92 -23.91
C THR A 420 13.72 -16.58 -23.42
N VAL A 421 14.43 -15.93 -22.49
CA VAL A 421 15.62 -16.49 -21.83
C VAL A 421 15.27 -17.79 -21.09
N ALA A 422 14.16 -17.82 -20.36
CA ALA A 422 13.72 -18.99 -19.62
C ALA A 422 13.29 -20.17 -20.52
N LEU A 423 12.71 -19.93 -21.68
CA LEU A 423 12.36 -21.01 -22.61
C LEU A 423 13.60 -21.57 -23.30
N VAL A 424 14.51 -20.70 -23.74
CA VAL A 424 15.80 -21.12 -24.34
C VAL A 424 16.62 -21.95 -23.36
N ALA A 425 16.77 -21.47 -22.12
CA ALA A 425 17.50 -22.23 -21.12
C ALA A 425 16.80 -23.56 -20.76
N THR A 426 15.46 -23.66 -20.89
CA THR A 426 14.71 -24.89 -20.60
C THR A 426 15.05 -25.94 -21.64
N VAL A 427 15.03 -25.56 -22.92
CA VAL A 427 15.46 -26.42 -24.04
C VAL A 427 16.91 -26.86 -23.86
N VAL A 428 17.80 -25.96 -23.47
CA VAL A 428 19.22 -26.29 -23.20
C VAL A 428 19.37 -27.26 -22.02
N HIS A 429 18.61 -27.10 -20.94
CA HIS A 429 18.68 -27.99 -19.78
C HIS A 429 18.05 -29.36 -20.03
N LEU A 430 16.97 -29.42 -20.81
CA LEU A 430 16.35 -30.67 -21.25
C LEU A 430 17.28 -31.47 -22.15
N THR A 431 17.87 -30.82 -23.16
CA THR A 431 18.85 -31.48 -24.07
C THR A 431 20.08 -31.97 -23.32
N ARG A 432 20.53 -31.24 -22.30
CA ARG A 432 21.65 -31.65 -21.42
C ARG A 432 21.26 -32.63 -20.31
N ARG A 433 19.98 -33.04 -20.20
CA ARG A 433 19.44 -33.89 -19.13
C ARG A 433 19.76 -33.40 -17.71
N ARG A 434 19.72 -32.08 -17.51
CA ARG A 434 19.99 -31.41 -16.22
C ARG A 434 18.76 -30.67 -15.69
N PHE A 435 17.55 -31.06 -16.08
CA PHE A 435 16.34 -30.41 -15.59
C PHE A 435 15.98 -30.97 -14.20
N ASP A 436 16.00 -30.10 -13.19
CA ASP A 436 15.70 -30.41 -11.78
C ASP A 436 14.50 -29.59 -11.28
N ARG A 437 14.05 -29.90 -10.05
CA ARG A 437 12.90 -29.23 -9.43
C ARG A 437 13.12 -27.72 -9.24
N GLY A 438 14.33 -27.30 -8.91
CA GLY A 438 14.68 -25.87 -8.79
C GLY A 438 14.56 -25.12 -10.12
N ARG A 439 15.06 -25.69 -11.22
CA ARG A 439 14.88 -25.11 -12.56
C ARG A 439 13.42 -25.14 -13.02
N ALA A 440 12.69 -26.20 -12.69
CA ALA A 440 11.26 -26.32 -12.97
C ALA A 440 10.46 -25.20 -12.29
N THR A 441 10.73 -24.95 -11.00
CA THR A 441 10.13 -23.86 -10.22
C THR A 441 10.48 -22.49 -10.80
N GLY A 442 11.76 -22.27 -11.15
CA GLY A 442 12.21 -21.01 -11.74
C GLY A 442 11.53 -20.69 -13.08
N VAL A 443 11.40 -21.70 -13.96
CA VAL A 443 10.73 -21.54 -15.27
C VAL A 443 9.25 -21.31 -15.10
N LEU A 444 8.56 -22.09 -14.27
CA LEU A 444 7.13 -21.89 -13.99
C LEU A 444 6.87 -20.51 -13.40
N THR A 445 7.71 -20.05 -12.48
CA THR A 445 7.60 -18.71 -11.89
C THR A 445 7.66 -17.64 -12.98
N VAL A 446 8.67 -17.69 -13.87
CA VAL A 446 8.82 -16.70 -14.95
C VAL A 446 7.64 -16.75 -15.92
N VAL A 447 7.19 -17.95 -16.31
CA VAL A 447 6.06 -18.13 -17.24
C VAL A 447 4.74 -17.66 -16.64
N PHE A 448 4.43 -18.05 -15.39
CA PHE A 448 3.18 -17.64 -14.74
C PHE A 448 3.14 -16.16 -14.42
N LEU A 449 4.25 -15.57 -13.98
CA LEU A 449 4.32 -14.12 -13.80
C LEU A 449 3.99 -13.40 -15.11
N ASN A 450 4.55 -13.85 -16.23
CA ASN A 450 4.27 -13.26 -17.54
C ASN A 450 2.86 -13.51 -18.07
N LEU A 451 2.28 -14.67 -17.73
CA LEU A 451 0.92 -15.00 -18.13
C LEU A 451 -0.10 -14.19 -17.33
N LEU A 452 0.09 -14.06 -16.01
CA LEU A 452 -0.93 -13.53 -15.11
C LEU A 452 -0.79 -12.02 -14.85
N TYR A 453 0.44 -11.50 -14.74
CA TYR A 453 0.67 -10.09 -14.37
C TYR A 453 0.05 -9.07 -15.34
N PRO A 454 0.10 -9.26 -16.68
CA PRO A 454 -0.59 -8.37 -17.61
C PRO A 454 -2.12 -8.32 -17.43
N HIS A 455 -2.68 -9.34 -16.79
CA HIS A 455 -4.12 -9.48 -16.55
C HIS A 455 -4.53 -9.15 -15.11
N ARG A 456 -3.63 -8.55 -14.31
CA ARG A 456 -3.91 -8.20 -12.91
C ARG A 456 -5.11 -7.27 -12.73
N ASP A 457 -5.38 -6.41 -13.70
CA ASP A 457 -6.51 -5.47 -13.67
C ASP A 457 -7.87 -6.20 -13.75
N ILE A 458 -7.91 -7.45 -14.24
CA ILE A 458 -9.14 -8.26 -14.24
C ILE A 458 -9.61 -8.56 -12.81
N LEU A 459 -8.67 -8.73 -11.86
CA LEU A 459 -9.01 -9.02 -10.47
C LEU A 459 -9.64 -7.82 -9.77
N SER A 460 -9.20 -6.62 -10.12
CA SER A 460 -9.66 -5.39 -9.51
C SER A 460 -10.93 -4.86 -10.17
N ASP A 461 -11.19 -5.25 -11.42
CA ASP A 461 -12.36 -4.78 -12.16
C ASP A 461 -13.01 -5.83 -13.10
N PRO A 462 -13.62 -6.88 -12.52
CA PRO A 462 -14.35 -7.88 -13.30
C PRO A 462 -15.62 -7.31 -13.92
N LEU A 463 -16.19 -6.26 -13.31
CA LEU A 463 -17.43 -5.63 -13.75
C LEU A 463 -17.19 -4.70 -14.93
N THR A 464 -16.08 -3.96 -15.04
CA THR A 464 -15.81 -3.07 -16.18
C THR A 464 -15.47 -3.83 -17.46
N THR A 465 -14.91 -5.04 -17.34
CA THR A 465 -14.85 -6.03 -18.43
C THR A 465 -16.27 -6.31 -18.99
N ALA A 466 -17.32 -6.02 -18.22
CA ALA A 466 -18.73 -6.12 -18.61
C ALA A 466 -19.53 -4.78 -18.65
N LEU A 467 -19.14 -3.69 -17.96
CA LEU A 467 -20.02 -2.55 -17.58
C LEU A 467 -19.35 -1.15 -17.44
N THR A 468 -18.10 -0.91 -17.88
CA THR A 468 -17.47 0.45 -17.99
C THR A 468 -17.25 1.31 -16.71
N LEU A 469 -17.16 0.75 -15.49
CA LEU A 469 -16.80 1.45 -14.23
C LEU A 469 -15.27 1.41 -13.86
N ALA A 470 -14.37 2.00 -14.67
CA ALA A 470 -12.95 1.60 -14.69
C ALA A 470 -12.05 1.85 -13.43
N PRO A 471 -11.89 3.06 -12.85
CA PRO A 471 -10.84 3.26 -11.82
C PRO A 471 -11.32 3.10 -10.36
N ALA A 472 -12.59 3.41 -10.10
CA ALA A 472 -13.12 3.44 -8.74
C ALA A 472 -13.36 2.04 -8.15
N ALA A 473 -13.79 1.08 -8.98
CA ALA A 473 -14.00 -0.31 -8.58
C ALA A 473 -12.68 -0.97 -8.16
N MET A 474 -11.62 -0.75 -8.94
CA MET A 474 -10.27 -1.23 -8.61
C MET A 474 -9.78 -0.72 -7.26
N LEU A 475 -9.98 0.57 -6.99
CA LEU A 475 -9.59 1.17 -5.71
C LEU A 475 -10.42 0.64 -4.54
N VAL A 476 -11.73 0.47 -4.73
CA VAL A 476 -12.61 -0.15 -3.73
C VAL A 476 -12.17 -1.57 -3.42
N PHE A 477 -11.88 -2.38 -4.44
CA PHE A 477 -11.37 -3.74 -4.27
C PHE A 477 -10.05 -3.73 -3.50
N GLY A 478 -9.06 -2.94 -3.93
CA GLY A 478 -7.75 -2.87 -3.27
C GLY A 478 -7.83 -2.41 -1.82
N LEU A 479 -8.69 -1.42 -1.53
CA LEU A 479 -8.92 -0.94 -0.16
C LEU A 479 -9.63 -1.99 0.71
N ALA A 480 -10.66 -2.66 0.18
CA ALA A 480 -11.37 -3.71 0.88
C ALA A 480 -10.45 -4.92 1.15
N TRP A 481 -9.70 -5.35 0.14
CA TRP A 481 -8.70 -6.40 0.26
C TRP A 481 -7.72 -6.09 1.38
N ARG A 482 -7.12 -4.90 1.34
CA ARG A 482 -6.19 -4.42 2.37
C ARG A 482 -6.79 -4.41 3.77
N VAL A 483 -8.01 -3.90 3.93
CA VAL A 483 -8.68 -3.88 5.24
C VAL A 483 -8.82 -5.30 5.79
N MET A 484 -9.02 -6.29 4.93
CA MET A 484 -9.21 -7.70 5.29
C MET A 484 -7.89 -8.48 5.46
N THR A 485 -6.78 -8.05 4.87
CA THR A 485 -5.52 -8.81 4.86
C THR A 485 -4.35 -8.15 5.60
N GLU A 486 -4.39 -6.84 5.86
CA GLU A 486 -3.25 -6.10 6.42
C GLU A 486 -3.55 -5.46 7.78
N ALA A 487 -4.60 -5.89 8.50
CA ALA A 487 -4.91 -5.34 9.82
C ALA A 487 -3.96 -5.83 10.92
N GLN A 488 -2.94 -6.63 10.60
CA GLN A 488 -1.94 -7.14 11.54
C GLN A 488 -1.22 -6.02 12.31
N VAL A 489 -1.05 -4.85 11.69
CA VAL A 489 -0.50 -3.65 12.35
C VAL A 489 -1.27 -3.27 13.63
N THR A 490 -2.53 -3.67 13.75
CA THR A 490 -3.42 -3.36 14.89
C THR A 490 -3.31 -4.37 16.04
N TYR A 491 -2.61 -5.48 15.87
CA TYR A 491 -2.57 -6.56 16.87
C TYR A 491 -1.59 -6.25 18.00
N GLU A 492 -0.48 -5.61 17.67
CA GLU A 492 0.62 -5.38 18.61
C GLU A 492 0.61 -3.96 19.18
N SER A 493 1.00 -3.85 20.45
CA SER A 493 1.33 -2.58 21.09
C SER A 493 2.86 -2.42 21.15
N SER A 494 3.35 -1.20 20.93
CA SER A 494 4.74 -0.85 21.29
C SER A 494 4.78 0.43 22.13
N PRO A 495 5.86 0.68 22.89
CA PRO A 495 5.98 1.90 23.70
C PRO A 495 5.86 3.18 22.87
N ARG A 496 6.33 3.14 21.61
CA ARG A 496 6.24 4.26 20.68
C ARG A 496 4.89 4.38 19.98
N TYR A 497 4.19 3.26 19.81
CA TYR A 497 2.88 3.19 19.14
C TYR A 497 1.95 2.28 19.92
N PRO A 498 1.20 2.84 20.88
CA PRO A 498 0.16 2.10 21.58
C PRO A 498 -0.83 1.49 20.60
N GLN A 499 -1.42 0.34 20.97
CA GLN A 499 -2.36 -0.37 20.11
C GLN A 499 -3.54 0.51 19.69
N SER A 500 -4.03 1.38 20.59
CA SER A 500 -5.10 2.33 20.30
C SER A 500 -4.74 3.30 19.16
N THR A 501 -3.53 3.85 19.16
CA THR A 501 -3.02 4.71 18.07
C THR A 501 -2.97 3.95 16.75
N ARG A 502 -2.49 2.71 16.74
CA ARG A 502 -2.40 1.90 15.51
C ARG A 502 -3.78 1.57 14.94
N VAL A 503 -4.72 1.15 15.80
CA VAL A 503 -6.11 0.87 15.43
C VAL A 503 -6.78 2.12 14.85
N LEU A 504 -6.67 3.26 15.54
CA LEU A 504 -7.28 4.51 15.09
C LEU A 504 -6.68 5.03 13.78
N LEU A 505 -5.36 4.98 13.59
CA LEU A 505 -4.73 5.39 12.33
C LEU A 505 -5.08 4.46 11.18
N PHE A 506 -5.15 3.15 11.43
CA PHE A 506 -5.58 2.18 10.43
C PHE A 506 -7.01 2.47 9.96
N MET A 507 -7.94 2.64 10.90
CA MET A 507 -9.34 2.95 10.57
C MET A 507 -9.50 4.33 9.92
N ALA A 508 -8.80 5.36 10.43
CA ALA A 508 -8.80 6.71 9.85
C ALA A 508 -8.34 6.70 8.40
N ASN A 509 -7.22 6.04 8.12
CA ASN A 509 -6.67 6.02 6.77
C ASN A 509 -7.57 5.24 5.80
N SER A 510 -8.01 4.03 6.18
CA SER A 510 -8.87 3.21 5.31
C SER A 510 -10.22 3.89 5.03
N LEU A 511 -10.85 4.49 6.04
CA LEU A 511 -12.12 5.18 5.88
C LEU A 511 -11.97 6.44 5.01
N LEU A 512 -10.93 7.24 5.25
CA LEU A 512 -10.67 8.47 4.50
C LEU A 512 -10.31 8.18 3.03
N ALA A 513 -9.50 7.16 2.77
CA ALA A 513 -9.18 6.72 1.40
C ALA A 513 -10.45 6.30 0.65
N THR A 514 -11.31 5.50 1.29
CA THR A 514 -12.59 5.07 0.71
C THR A 514 -13.53 6.26 0.49
N THR A 515 -13.51 7.25 1.38
CA THR A 515 -14.26 8.50 1.23
C THR A 515 -13.80 9.26 -0.02
N GLY A 516 -12.49 9.30 -0.28
CA GLY A 516 -11.93 9.92 -1.48
C GLY A 516 -12.35 9.24 -2.77
N VAL A 517 -12.30 7.91 -2.81
CA VAL A 517 -12.75 7.12 -3.95
C VAL A 517 -14.24 7.35 -4.20
N ALA A 518 -15.05 7.32 -3.14
CA ALA A 518 -16.48 7.60 -3.23
C ALA A 518 -16.75 9.02 -3.73
N LEU A 519 -16.03 10.03 -3.22
CA LEU A 519 -16.17 11.42 -3.66
C LEU A 519 -15.92 11.54 -5.16
N VAL A 520 -14.80 11.01 -5.66
CA VAL A 520 -14.43 11.08 -7.09
C VAL A 520 -15.45 10.36 -7.98
N ALA A 521 -15.89 9.16 -7.59
CA ALA A 521 -16.88 8.39 -8.33
C ALA A 521 -18.24 9.11 -8.37
N LEU A 522 -18.69 9.62 -7.22
CA LEU A 522 -19.96 10.32 -7.09
C LEU A 522 -19.96 11.68 -7.77
N SER A 523 -18.83 12.38 -7.85
CA SER A 523 -18.74 13.69 -8.50
C SER A 523 -18.35 13.63 -9.98
N ARG A 524 -17.95 12.46 -10.50
CA ARG A 524 -17.34 12.27 -11.82
C ARG A 524 -16.10 13.15 -12.02
N ALA A 525 -15.30 13.27 -10.96
CA ALA A 525 -14.14 14.15 -10.89
C ALA A 525 -12.84 13.55 -11.45
N THR A 526 -12.93 12.52 -12.30
CA THR A 526 -11.75 11.89 -12.91
C THR A 526 -10.93 12.93 -13.67
N GLY A 527 -9.61 12.92 -13.46
CA GLY A 527 -8.68 13.88 -14.06
C GLY A 527 -8.61 15.25 -13.36
N THR A 528 -9.29 15.44 -12.23
CA THR A 528 -9.20 16.69 -11.43
C THR A 528 -8.21 16.56 -10.26
N LEU A 529 -7.95 17.65 -9.55
CA LEU A 529 -7.01 17.67 -8.41
C LEU A 529 -7.40 16.74 -7.25
N ILE A 530 -8.68 16.39 -7.12
CA ILE A 530 -9.16 15.43 -6.11
C ILE A 530 -9.11 13.97 -6.59
N ASP A 531 -8.80 13.74 -7.87
CA ASP A 531 -8.68 12.39 -8.42
C ASP A 531 -7.39 11.72 -7.93
N ASN A 532 -7.56 10.63 -7.20
CA ASN A 532 -6.46 9.86 -6.66
C ASN A 532 -6.11 8.63 -7.50
N SER A 533 -6.78 8.40 -8.63
CA SER A 533 -6.53 7.24 -9.50
C SER A 533 -5.08 7.17 -9.98
N MET A 534 -4.44 8.32 -10.25
CA MET A 534 -3.02 8.40 -10.59
C MET A 534 -2.11 7.83 -9.49
N TRP A 535 -2.49 7.99 -8.22
CA TRP A 535 -1.74 7.43 -7.09
C TRP A 535 -1.92 5.92 -6.97
N ALA A 536 -3.08 5.39 -7.38
CA ALA A 536 -3.29 3.95 -7.52
C ALA A 536 -2.33 3.37 -8.57
N GLY A 537 -2.26 4.01 -9.74
CA GLY A 537 -1.32 3.64 -10.80
C GLY A 537 0.14 3.73 -10.34
N LEU A 538 0.51 4.79 -9.62
CA LEU A 538 1.84 4.87 -8.99
C LEU A 538 2.08 3.77 -7.95
N GLY A 539 1.04 3.31 -7.25
CA GLY A 539 1.11 2.17 -6.35
C GLY A 539 1.44 0.87 -7.09
N ASP A 540 0.73 0.61 -8.18
CA ASP A 540 1.02 -0.53 -9.06
C ASP A 540 2.44 -0.45 -9.68
N THR A 541 2.83 0.71 -10.21
CA THR A 541 4.16 0.93 -10.79
C THR A 541 5.28 0.84 -9.75
N LEU A 542 5.17 1.56 -8.62
CA LEU A 542 6.27 1.69 -7.65
C LEU A 542 6.29 0.59 -6.61
N LEU A 543 5.20 -0.15 -6.38
CA LEU A 543 5.13 -1.20 -5.36
C LEU A 543 4.87 -2.58 -5.99
N GLY A 544 4.09 -2.65 -7.08
CA GLY A 544 3.79 -3.88 -7.81
C GLY A 544 4.93 -4.34 -8.73
N GLU A 545 5.44 -3.45 -9.59
CA GLU A 545 6.51 -3.82 -10.53
C GLU A 545 7.78 -4.33 -9.83
N PRO A 546 8.26 -3.75 -8.71
CA PRO A 546 9.41 -4.29 -7.99
C PRO A 546 9.22 -5.74 -7.56
N LEU A 547 8.01 -6.10 -7.11
CA LEU A 547 7.67 -7.47 -6.71
C LEU A 547 7.70 -8.41 -7.93
N TYR A 548 7.12 -7.99 -9.04
CA TYR A 548 7.17 -8.72 -10.31
C TYR A 548 8.61 -8.92 -10.83
N VAL A 549 9.39 -7.84 -10.92
CA VAL A 549 10.76 -7.88 -11.46
C VAL A 549 11.70 -8.67 -10.53
N ALA A 550 11.54 -8.55 -9.21
CA ALA A 550 12.29 -9.38 -8.26
C ALA A 550 11.99 -10.88 -8.47
N GLY A 551 10.71 -11.23 -8.68
CA GLY A 551 10.29 -12.58 -9.03
C GLY A 551 10.90 -13.07 -10.35
N LEU A 552 10.91 -12.24 -11.40
CA LEU A 552 11.55 -12.59 -12.68
C LEU A 552 13.06 -12.83 -12.52
N VAL A 553 13.77 -11.91 -11.86
CA VAL A 553 15.23 -11.99 -11.69
C VAL A 553 15.62 -13.22 -10.88
N THR A 554 14.89 -13.52 -9.80
CA THR A 554 15.18 -14.69 -8.98
C THR A 554 14.76 -16.01 -9.63
N GLY A 555 13.65 -16.05 -10.35
CA GLY A 555 13.26 -17.20 -11.19
C GLY A 555 14.31 -17.50 -12.27
N LEU A 556 14.79 -16.47 -12.97
CA LEU A 556 15.89 -16.60 -13.94
C LEU A 556 17.20 -17.04 -13.26
N TRP A 557 17.48 -16.56 -12.06
CA TRP A 557 18.68 -16.95 -11.32
C TRP A 557 18.67 -18.43 -10.95
N LEU A 558 17.56 -18.94 -10.44
CA LEU A 558 17.38 -20.38 -10.14
C LEU A 558 17.60 -21.24 -11.38
N MET A 559 17.22 -20.71 -12.53
CA MET A 559 17.31 -21.41 -13.79
C MET A 559 18.72 -21.43 -14.39
N LEU A 560 19.37 -20.27 -14.48
CA LEU A 560 20.61 -20.07 -15.24
C LEU A 560 21.87 -20.47 -14.46
N ARG A 561 21.79 -20.62 -13.14
CA ARG A 561 22.98 -20.83 -12.31
C ARG A 561 23.64 -22.22 -12.54
N PRO A 562 24.98 -22.29 -12.63
CA PRO A 562 25.72 -23.54 -12.55
C PRO A 562 25.65 -24.11 -11.12
N ARG A 563 25.40 -25.42 -10.97
CA ARG A 563 25.33 -26.07 -9.66
C ARG A 563 26.63 -25.91 -8.88
N GLY A 564 26.52 -25.66 -7.58
CA GLY A 564 27.67 -25.77 -6.67
C GLY A 564 28.04 -27.23 -6.46
N ALA A 565 29.33 -27.54 -6.32
CA ALA A 565 29.77 -28.88 -5.94
C ALA A 565 29.19 -29.23 -4.56
N GLY A 566 28.33 -30.26 -4.49
CA GLY A 566 27.70 -30.75 -3.26
C GLY A 566 26.21 -30.45 -3.07
N GLU A 567 25.54 -29.73 -3.98
CA GLU A 567 24.08 -29.53 -3.93
C GLU A 567 23.31 -30.82 -4.30
N VAL A 568 22.48 -31.33 -3.39
CA VAL A 568 21.57 -32.46 -3.64
C VAL A 568 20.48 -32.01 -4.61
N SER A 569 20.39 -32.68 -5.75
CA SER A 569 19.39 -32.39 -6.80
C SER A 569 18.13 -33.18 -6.52
N GLU A 570 17.09 -32.53 -6.03
CA GLU A 570 15.75 -33.09 -6.00
C GLU A 570 15.24 -33.22 -7.44
N GLN A 571 14.98 -34.46 -7.86
CA GLN A 571 14.43 -34.75 -9.19
C GLN A 571 12.92 -34.58 -9.15
N LEU A 572 12.31 -34.26 -10.30
CA LEU A 572 10.86 -34.37 -10.45
C LEU A 572 10.47 -35.83 -10.23
N THR A 573 9.76 -36.09 -9.13
CA THR A 573 9.28 -37.43 -8.78
C THR A 573 7.95 -37.72 -9.49
N ASP A 574 7.65 -39.01 -9.67
CA ASP A 574 6.34 -39.48 -10.09
C ASP A 574 5.40 -39.70 -8.89
N GLU A 575 5.87 -39.37 -7.68
CA GLU A 575 5.08 -39.41 -6.46
C GLU A 575 3.93 -38.41 -6.54
N ARG A 576 2.78 -38.87 -6.03
CA ARG A 576 1.53 -38.12 -6.12
C ARG A 576 1.56 -36.98 -5.12
N TYR A 577 0.99 -35.84 -5.51
CA TYR A 577 0.70 -34.78 -4.56
C TYR A 577 -0.31 -35.25 -3.51
N ASP A 578 0.08 -35.18 -2.24
CA ASP A 578 -0.80 -35.34 -1.08
C ASP A 578 -0.82 -34.03 -0.29
N SER A 579 -1.98 -33.35 -0.29
CA SER A 579 -2.16 -32.08 0.41
C SER A 579 -1.99 -32.20 1.94
N GLU A 580 -2.23 -33.38 2.52
CA GLU A 580 -2.11 -33.59 3.97
C GLU A 580 -0.63 -33.70 4.39
N GLU A 581 0.18 -34.38 3.59
CA GLU A 581 1.63 -34.51 3.82
C GLU A 581 2.33 -33.16 3.72
N VAL A 582 2.03 -32.38 2.67
CA VAL A 582 2.60 -31.04 2.49
C VAL A 582 2.19 -30.10 3.62
N ALA A 583 0.93 -30.15 4.06
CA ALA A 583 0.48 -29.34 5.19
C ALA A 583 1.17 -29.74 6.51
N ALA A 584 1.49 -31.03 6.69
CA ALA A 584 2.23 -31.51 7.85
C ALA A 584 3.70 -31.07 7.81
N GLU A 585 4.35 -31.09 6.64
CA GLU A 585 5.70 -30.58 6.45
C GLU A 585 5.77 -29.06 6.67
N GLU A 586 4.87 -28.29 6.07
CA GLU A 586 4.79 -26.83 6.26
C GLU A 586 4.56 -26.49 7.74
N ALA A 587 3.70 -27.23 8.45
CA ALA A 587 3.47 -27.04 9.88
C ALA A 587 4.70 -27.38 10.73
N ALA A 588 5.45 -28.42 10.38
CA ALA A 588 6.69 -28.80 11.05
C ALA A 588 7.80 -27.76 10.82
N GLU A 589 7.92 -27.25 9.60
CA GLU A 589 8.90 -26.22 9.24
C GLU A 589 8.56 -24.88 9.91
N ALA A 590 7.28 -24.50 9.96
CA ALA A 590 6.82 -23.33 10.70
C ALA A 590 7.08 -23.43 12.21
N ALA A 591 6.88 -24.62 12.81
CA ALA A 591 7.20 -24.87 14.22
C ALA A 591 8.71 -24.75 14.47
N ALA A 592 9.54 -25.31 13.59
CA ALA A 592 11.00 -25.21 13.68
C ALA A 592 11.50 -23.76 13.49
N ALA A 593 10.90 -23.00 12.58
CA ALA A 593 11.22 -21.59 12.36
C ALA A 593 10.84 -20.72 13.58
N ALA A 594 9.73 -21.03 14.25
CA ALA A 594 9.32 -20.37 15.48
C ALA A 594 10.30 -20.63 16.64
N GLU A 595 10.90 -21.83 16.72
CA GLU A 595 11.93 -22.15 17.71
C GLU A 595 13.30 -21.49 17.42
N MET A 596 13.64 -21.27 16.14
CA MET A 596 14.94 -20.69 15.73
C MET A 596 14.96 -19.16 15.65
N ALA A 597 13.82 -18.49 15.80
CA ALA A 597 13.75 -17.03 15.86
C ALA A 597 14.46 -16.51 17.15
N PRO A 598 15.49 -15.66 17.06
CA PRO A 598 16.13 -15.13 18.26
C PRO A 598 15.18 -14.17 18.99
N GLY A 599 14.53 -14.69 20.04
CA GLY A 599 13.92 -13.92 21.12
C GLY A 599 12.62 -13.20 20.79
N TRP A 600 11.51 -13.92 20.74
CA TRP A 600 10.24 -13.45 21.33
C TRP A 600 9.30 -14.65 21.59
N SER A 601 9.54 -15.36 22.69
CA SER A 601 8.57 -16.31 23.22
C SER A 601 7.42 -15.54 23.88
N PRO A 602 6.14 -15.86 23.60
CA PRO A 602 5.00 -15.21 24.23
C PRO A 602 4.77 -15.63 25.70
N ASN A 603 5.60 -16.51 26.26
CA ASN A 603 5.46 -17.02 27.63
C ASN A 603 6.72 -16.78 28.48
N ILE A 604 7.11 -15.52 28.67
CA ILE A 604 8.03 -15.15 29.75
C ILE A 604 7.20 -14.42 30.80
N ALA A 605 6.94 -15.10 31.93
CA ALA A 605 6.45 -14.44 33.14
C ALA A 605 7.36 -13.24 33.45
N PRO A 606 6.81 -12.10 33.91
CA PRO A 606 7.62 -10.91 34.15
C PRO A 606 8.81 -11.26 35.07
N PRO A 607 10.02 -10.79 34.75
CA PRO A 607 11.16 -11.02 35.63
C PRO A 607 10.85 -10.42 37.01
N ASP A 608 11.18 -11.17 38.05
CA ASP A 608 11.09 -10.68 39.43
C ASP A 608 11.76 -9.31 39.53
N PRO A 609 11.15 -8.34 40.25
CA PRO A 609 11.72 -7.02 40.39
C PRO A 609 13.14 -7.14 40.98
N PRO A 610 14.11 -6.35 40.49
CA PRO A 610 15.47 -6.41 40.99
C PRO A 610 15.46 -6.13 42.50
N GLN A 611 16.01 -7.07 43.28
CA GLN A 611 16.29 -6.89 44.71
C GLN A 611 17.28 -5.72 44.85
N MET A 612 16.74 -4.50 44.99
CA MET A 612 17.51 -3.34 45.40
C MET A 612 17.69 -3.39 46.92
N TRP A 613 18.96 -3.53 47.30
CA TRP A 613 19.61 -3.38 48.61
C TRP A 613 19.96 -4.64 49.40
N PRO A 614 21.21 -4.75 49.90
CA PRO A 614 21.55 -5.70 50.93
C PRO A 614 20.84 -5.30 52.25
N PRO A 615 20.45 -6.27 53.09
CA PRO A 615 19.86 -5.98 54.39
C PRO A 615 20.85 -5.22 55.28
N PRO A 616 20.36 -4.30 56.15
CA PRO A 616 21.22 -3.56 57.07
C PRO A 616 21.92 -4.52 58.05
N PRO A 617 23.18 -4.22 58.46
CA PRO A 617 23.92 -5.08 59.37
C PRO A 617 23.25 -5.16 60.74
N PRO A 618 23.34 -6.32 61.44
CA PRO A 618 22.75 -6.47 62.76
C PRO A 618 23.58 -5.66 63.79
N GLY A 619 22.98 -4.60 64.31
CA GLY A 619 23.61 -3.66 65.23
C GLY A 619 22.78 -3.39 66.48
N LYS A 620 22.93 -4.30 67.46
CA LYS A 620 22.96 -4.15 68.93
C LYS A 620 21.95 -3.23 69.65
N ASN A 621 21.24 -3.88 70.57
CA ASN A 621 20.60 -3.33 71.77
C ASN A 621 21.42 -2.22 72.45
N GLY A 622 20.73 -1.15 72.82
CA GLY A 622 21.20 -0.04 73.64
C GLY A 622 20.12 1.03 73.73
#